data_AF-A0AAV1ZFK1-F1
#
_entry.id   AF-A0AAV1ZFK1-F1
#
_cell.length_a   1.000
_cell.length_b   1.000
_cell.length_c   1.000
_cell.angle_alpha   90.00
_cell.angle_beta   90.00
_cell.angle_gamma   90.00
#
_symmetry.space_group_name_H-M   'P 1'
#
loop_
_entity.id
_entity.type
_entity.pdbx_description
1 polymer ?
#
loop_
_entity_poly.entity_id
_entity_poly.type
_entity_poly.pdbx_seq_one_letter_code
_entity_poly.pdbx_strand_id
1 'polypeptide(L)'
;MRTKPTGHNLPPQFVDNTTSHLTRIFPDIEMQVIKPYGTSTIIMVSVARTLKALIMLRGLIIDWVIVKGYNEDFYTENDKLDMWSGSRYLVFQKVTEHANAAMLHFYSPNLPELAVRSFLTWLRSYGTLFTAPCRKCGNRLHNNMPPTWRDVRNLDVYHESCKP
;
A
#
# COMPACT_ATOMS: atom_id res chain seq x y z
N MET A 1 -14.78 25.95 14.51
CA MET A 1 -14.99 24.65 15.19
C MET A 1 -13.98 23.64 14.67
N ARG A 2 -13.17 23.01 15.53
CA ARG A 2 -12.25 21.94 15.13
C ARG A 2 -13.08 20.64 15.04
N THR A 3 -13.28 20.11 13.84
CA THR A 3 -14.00 18.84 13.65
C THR A 3 -13.30 17.72 14.42
N LYS A 4 -14.07 16.90 15.15
CA LYS A 4 -13.51 15.75 15.85
C LYS A 4 -13.01 14.73 14.82
N PRO A 5 -11.80 14.17 14.97
CA PRO A 5 -11.29 13.14 14.08
C PRO A 5 -12.17 11.88 14.17
N THR A 6 -12.73 11.43 13.05
CA THR A 6 -13.66 10.29 12.99
C THR A 6 -13.02 9.01 12.46
N GLY A 7 -11.86 9.08 11.79
CA GLY A 7 -11.28 7.96 11.05
C GLY A 7 -11.04 6.65 11.81
N HIS A 8 -10.78 6.70 13.12
CA HIS A 8 -10.56 5.49 13.95
C HIS A 8 -11.85 4.86 14.48
N ASN A 9 -12.90 5.65 14.70
CA ASN A 9 -14.13 5.24 15.39
C ASN A 9 -15.31 5.23 14.41
N LEU A 10 -15.09 4.64 13.23
CA LEU A 10 -16.13 4.48 12.21
C LEU A 10 -16.94 3.20 12.47
N PRO A 11 -18.26 3.21 12.20
CA PRO A 11 -19.07 1.99 12.27
C PRO A 11 -18.50 0.90 11.33
N PRO A 12 -18.48 -0.39 11.73
CA PRO A 12 -17.95 -1.47 10.89
C PRO A 12 -18.58 -1.51 9.49
N GLN A 13 -19.91 -1.31 9.39
CA GLN A 13 -20.64 -1.27 8.12
C GLN A 13 -20.12 -0.16 7.18
N PHE A 14 -19.70 0.98 7.73
CA PHE A 14 -19.14 2.07 6.94
C PHE A 14 -17.78 1.69 6.35
N VAL A 15 -16.94 1.04 7.17
CA VAL A 15 -15.65 0.49 6.71
C VAL A 15 -15.88 -0.54 5.60
N ASP A 16 -16.83 -1.46 5.77
CA ASP A 16 -17.14 -2.51 4.80
C ASP A 16 -17.66 -1.97 3.46
N ASN A 17 -18.55 -0.97 3.52
CA ASN A 17 -19.04 -0.29 2.32
C ASN A 17 -17.90 0.43 1.60
N THR A 18 -17.00 1.06 2.34
CA THR A 18 -15.85 1.76 1.77
C THR A 18 -14.88 0.78 1.11
N THR A 19 -14.50 -0.31 1.78
CA THR A 19 -13.56 -1.30 1.20
C THR A 19 -14.16 -2.04 0.00
N SER A 20 -15.46 -2.31 0.03
CA SER A 20 -16.19 -2.87 -1.11
C SER A 20 -16.22 -1.89 -2.30
N HIS A 21 -16.40 -0.60 -2.04
CA HIS A 21 -16.35 0.44 -3.05
C HIS A 21 -14.94 0.60 -3.64
N LEU A 22 -13.89 0.56 -2.81
CA LEU A 22 -12.48 0.64 -3.26
C LEU A 22 -12.14 -0.47 -4.26
N THR A 23 -12.62 -1.69 -4.02
CA THR A 23 -12.44 -2.84 -4.92
C THR A 23 -13.01 -2.60 -6.32
N ARG A 24 -14.10 -1.82 -6.43
CA ARG A 24 -14.74 -1.52 -7.72
C ARG A 24 -14.01 -0.42 -8.51
N ILE A 25 -13.43 0.56 -7.83
CA ILE A 25 -12.78 1.71 -8.49
C ILE A 25 -11.33 1.43 -8.91
N PHE A 26 -10.71 0.36 -8.39
CA PHE A 26 -9.39 -0.11 -8.80
C PHE A 26 -9.47 -1.48 -9.48
N PRO A 27 -10.09 -1.60 -10.67
CA PRO A 27 -10.30 -2.90 -11.32
C PRO A 27 -9.01 -3.57 -11.81
N ASP A 28 -7.89 -2.85 -11.83
CA ASP A 28 -6.60 -3.32 -12.30
C ASP A 28 -5.66 -3.83 -11.19
N ILE A 29 -6.12 -3.76 -9.94
CA ILE A 29 -5.47 -4.41 -8.79
C ILE A 29 -6.46 -5.39 -8.16
N GLU A 30 -5.97 -6.54 -7.72
CA GLU A 30 -6.82 -7.51 -7.02
C GLU A 30 -6.85 -7.13 -5.54
N MET A 31 -8.03 -7.11 -4.92
CA MET A 31 -8.19 -6.75 -3.50
C MET A 31 -8.98 -7.85 -2.77
N GLN A 32 -8.44 -8.31 -1.65
CA GLN A 32 -9.13 -9.21 -0.72
C GLN A 32 -9.23 -8.54 0.66
N VAL A 33 -10.44 -8.45 1.18
CA VAL A 33 -10.70 -7.92 2.53
C VAL A 33 -10.73 -9.07 3.52
N ILE A 34 -9.90 -8.97 4.56
CA ILE A 34 -9.80 -9.96 5.64
C ILE A 34 -10.14 -9.24 6.95
N LYS A 35 -10.99 -9.86 7.77
CA LYS A 35 -11.39 -9.36 9.08
C LYS A 35 -10.76 -10.24 10.16
N PRO A 36 -9.52 -9.95 10.60
CA PRO A 36 -9.00 -10.59 11.80
C PRO A 36 -9.89 -10.20 12.98
N TYR A 37 -10.02 -11.07 13.98
CA TYR A 37 -10.85 -10.86 15.17
C TYR A 37 -10.76 -9.41 15.70
N GLY A 38 -11.92 -8.77 15.96
CA GLY A 38 -12.00 -7.41 16.49
C GLY A 38 -12.41 -6.36 15.44
N THR A 39 -11.90 -5.13 15.57
CA THR A 39 -12.28 -3.97 14.75
C THR A 39 -11.32 -3.66 13.61
N SER A 40 -10.22 -4.41 13.49
CA SER A 40 -9.21 -4.22 12.46
C SER A 40 -9.68 -4.81 11.13
N THR A 41 -9.36 -4.12 10.03
CA THR A 41 -9.63 -4.60 8.68
C THR A 41 -8.32 -4.70 7.93
N ILE A 42 -8.04 -5.86 7.36
CA ILE A 42 -6.88 -6.06 6.50
C ILE A 42 -7.35 -6.01 5.05
N ILE A 43 -6.62 -5.30 4.22
CA ILE A 43 -6.78 -5.32 2.77
C ILE A 43 -5.50 -5.91 2.19
N MET A 44 -5.61 -7.09 1.60
CA MET A 44 -4.55 -7.67 0.79
C MET A 44 -4.74 -7.20 -0.66
N VAL A 45 -3.71 -6.60 -1.25
CA VAL A 45 -3.74 -6.00 -2.58
C VAL A 45 -2.66 -6.63 -3.46
N SER A 46 -3.01 -7.15 -4.63
CA SER A 46 -2.05 -7.58 -5.66
C SER A 46 -1.99 -6.57 -6.80
N VAL A 47 -0.80 -6.07 -7.13
CA VAL A 47 -0.60 -5.06 -8.18
C VAL A 47 0.15 -5.66 -9.36
N ALA A 48 -0.51 -5.78 -10.52
CA ALA A 48 0.06 -6.12 -11.83
C ALA A 48 1.08 -7.28 -11.82
N ARG A 49 0.84 -8.34 -11.04
CA ARG A 49 1.78 -9.46 -10.81
C ARG A 49 3.20 -9.04 -10.38
N THR A 50 3.34 -7.83 -9.86
CA THR A 50 4.61 -7.24 -9.42
C THR A 50 4.79 -7.45 -7.93
N LEU A 51 3.79 -7.08 -7.15
CA LEU A 51 3.82 -7.15 -5.69
C LEU A 51 2.47 -7.55 -5.10
N LYS A 52 2.51 -8.01 -3.86
CA LYS A 52 1.37 -8.12 -2.96
C LYS A 52 1.61 -7.21 -1.75
N ALA A 53 0.60 -6.51 -1.28
CA ALA A 53 0.66 -5.66 -0.09
C ALA A 53 -0.41 -6.07 0.92
N LEU A 54 -0.05 -6.12 2.20
CA LEU A 54 -0.98 -6.30 3.31
C LEU A 54 -1.10 -4.96 4.03
N ILE A 55 -2.30 -4.38 3.98
CA ILE A 55 -2.61 -3.06 4.54
C ILE A 55 -3.56 -3.27 5.71
N MET A 56 -3.12 -2.93 6.92
CA MET A 56 -3.96 -2.98 8.11
C MET A 56 -4.62 -1.64 8.37
N LEU A 57 -5.94 -1.66 8.54
CA LEU A 57 -6.77 -0.52 8.89
C LEU A 57 -7.32 -0.65 10.31
N ARG A 58 -7.26 0.45 11.07
CA ARG A 58 -8.05 0.66 12.30
C ARG A 58 -9.11 1.73 12.01
N GLY A 59 -10.35 1.29 11.78
CA GLY A 59 -11.35 2.10 11.10
C GLY A 59 -10.96 2.26 9.63
N LEU A 60 -10.77 3.50 9.16
CA LEU A 60 -10.21 3.81 7.84
C LEU A 60 -8.80 4.45 7.93
N ILE A 61 -8.14 4.33 9.08
CA ILE A 61 -6.74 4.77 9.23
C ILE A 61 -5.81 3.60 8.91
N ILE A 62 -4.88 3.82 7.99
CA ILE A 62 -3.80 2.88 7.69
C ILE A 62 -2.81 2.91 8.85
N ASP A 63 -2.62 1.76 9.48
CA ASP A 63 -1.79 1.61 10.67
C ASP A 63 -0.47 0.91 10.38
N TRP A 64 -0.50 -0.03 9.44
CA TRP A 64 0.63 -0.88 9.11
C TRP A 64 0.55 -1.37 7.67
N VAL A 65 1.69 -1.41 6.99
CA VAL A 65 1.79 -1.94 5.63
C VAL A 65 3.02 -2.83 5.49
N ILE A 66 2.84 -4.01 4.92
CA ILE A 66 3.93 -4.88 4.46
C ILE A 66 3.76 -5.13 2.97
N VAL A 67 4.87 -5.06 2.24
CA VAL A 67 4.93 -5.38 0.82
C VAL A 67 5.85 -6.57 0.60
N LYS A 68 5.35 -7.55 -0.14
CA LYS A 68 6.10 -8.72 -0.62
C LYS A 68 6.05 -8.80 -2.14
N GLY A 69 6.98 -9.53 -2.74
CA GLY A 69 6.93 -9.86 -4.16
C GLY A 69 5.70 -10.68 -4.51
N TYR A 70 5.28 -10.63 -5.77
CA TYR A 70 4.08 -11.37 -6.20
C TYR A 70 4.18 -12.89 -5.99
N ASN A 71 5.40 -13.42 -6.04
CA ASN A 71 5.71 -14.83 -5.82
C ASN A 71 5.93 -15.20 -4.35
N GLU A 72 5.79 -14.25 -3.42
CA GLU A 72 5.82 -14.50 -1.99
C GLU A 72 4.39 -14.57 -1.45
N ASP A 73 4.20 -15.34 -0.37
CA ASP A 73 2.89 -15.51 0.26
C ASP A 73 2.80 -14.83 1.62
N PHE A 74 1.59 -14.38 1.93
CA PHE A 74 1.19 -13.89 3.25
C PHE A 74 0.55 -15.01 4.09
N TYR A 75 0.54 -16.24 3.61
CA TYR A 75 0.05 -17.40 4.34
C TYR A 75 1.21 -18.34 4.63
N THR A 76 1.25 -18.82 5.86
CA THR A 76 2.17 -19.88 6.28
C THR A 76 1.69 -21.23 5.73
N GLU A 77 2.53 -22.26 5.85
CA GLU A 77 2.19 -23.64 5.46
C GLU A 77 0.92 -24.19 6.15
N ASN A 78 0.56 -23.63 7.31
CA ASN A 78 -0.64 -24.00 8.07
C ASN A 78 -1.86 -23.11 7.76
N ASP A 79 -1.86 -22.41 6.62
CA ASP A 79 -2.91 -21.48 6.18
C ASP A 79 -3.19 -20.33 7.17
N LYS A 80 -2.23 -20.03 8.05
CA LYS A 80 -2.29 -18.86 8.94
C LYS A 80 -1.72 -17.64 8.24
N LEU A 81 -2.46 -16.53 8.30
CA LEU A 81 -2.01 -15.23 7.80
C LEU A 81 -0.77 -14.75 8.57
N ASP A 82 0.35 -14.63 7.88
CA ASP A 82 1.61 -14.03 8.33
C ASP A 82 1.60 -12.53 8.05
N MET A 83 1.29 -11.76 9.10
CA MET A 83 1.21 -10.30 9.05
C MET A 83 2.51 -9.60 9.45
N TRP A 84 3.56 -10.36 9.74
CA TRP A 84 4.73 -9.84 10.46
C TRP A 84 6.01 -9.98 9.65
N SER A 85 6.14 -11.06 8.88
CA SER A 85 7.37 -11.30 8.14
C SER A 85 7.46 -10.37 6.93
N GLY A 86 8.57 -9.67 6.80
CA GLY A 86 8.88 -8.88 5.62
C GLY A 86 9.21 -9.74 4.40
N SER A 87 9.31 -9.09 3.25
CA SER A 87 9.86 -9.68 2.03
C SER A 87 11.29 -10.21 2.22
N ARG A 88 11.63 -11.32 1.56
CA ARG A 88 13.02 -11.79 1.44
C ARG A 88 13.84 -11.01 0.42
N TYR A 89 13.18 -10.28 -0.48
CA TYR A 89 13.83 -9.44 -1.50
C TYR A 89 13.98 -7.99 -1.02
N LEU A 90 15.21 -7.47 -1.12
CA LEU A 90 15.56 -6.10 -0.71
C LEU A 90 14.70 -5.03 -1.40
N VAL A 91 14.33 -5.25 -2.66
CA VAL A 91 13.46 -4.31 -3.40
C VAL A 91 12.13 -4.08 -2.69
N PHE A 92 11.45 -5.13 -2.23
CA PHE A 92 10.15 -4.98 -1.57
C PHE A 92 10.28 -4.62 -0.09
N GLN A 93 11.42 -4.91 0.55
CA GLN A 93 11.76 -4.31 1.85
C GLN A 93 11.81 -2.78 1.72
N LYS A 94 12.46 -2.25 0.67
CA LYS A 94 12.46 -0.81 0.38
C LYS A 94 11.07 -0.27 0.01
N VAL A 95 10.28 -1.00 -0.78
CA VAL A 95 8.89 -0.58 -1.04
C VAL A 95 8.05 -0.57 0.25
N THR A 96 8.30 -1.48 1.19
CA THR A 96 7.66 -1.46 2.52
C THR A 96 8.03 -0.21 3.31
N GLU A 97 9.32 0.18 3.33
CA GLU A 97 9.74 1.45 3.94
C GLU A 97 9.02 2.65 3.33
N HIS A 98 8.95 2.71 1.99
CA HIS A 98 8.24 3.77 1.27
C HIS A 98 6.75 3.79 1.55
N ALA A 99 6.11 2.62 1.65
CA ALA A 99 4.70 2.51 1.99
C ALA A 99 4.41 3.02 3.41
N ASN A 100 5.28 2.72 4.38
CA ASN A 100 5.15 3.24 5.74
C ASN A 100 5.38 4.78 5.80
N ALA A 101 6.22 5.35 4.93
CA ALA A 101 6.32 6.80 4.80
C ALA A 101 5.07 7.40 4.12
N ALA A 102 4.57 6.75 3.07
CA ALA A 102 3.40 7.20 2.32
C ALA A 102 2.11 7.16 3.16
N MET A 103 1.92 6.16 4.03
CA MET A 103 0.73 6.11 4.91
C MET A 103 0.68 7.32 5.87
N LEU A 104 1.84 7.78 6.36
CA LEU A 104 1.94 8.99 7.18
C LEU A 104 1.64 10.25 6.37
N HIS A 105 2.10 10.30 5.12
CA HIS A 105 1.80 11.42 4.21
C HIS A 105 0.30 11.55 3.91
N PHE A 106 -0.35 10.43 3.60
CA PHE A 106 -1.79 10.42 3.24
C PHE A 106 -2.71 10.46 4.46
N TYR A 107 -2.18 10.35 5.69
CA TYR A 107 -2.98 10.34 6.91
C TYR A 107 -3.91 11.56 6.99
N SER A 108 -5.22 11.31 6.97
CA SER A 108 -6.24 12.34 7.14
C SER A 108 -7.43 11.81 7.94
N PRO A 109 -7.52 12.10 9.24
CA PRO A 109 -8.58 11.55 10.09
C PRO A 109 -9.94 12.23 9.89
N ASN A 110 -9.97 13.37 9.18
CA ASN A 110 -11.19 14.08 8.79
C ASN A 110 -11.68 13.66 7.39
N LEU A 111 -10.80 13.16 6.52
CA LEU A 111 -11.12 12.65 5.18
C LEU A 111 -10.51 11.25 4.96
N PRO A 112 -10.88 10.26 5.78
CA PRO A 112 -10.17 8.99 5.82
C PRO A 112 -10.40 8.14 4.56
N GLU A 113 -11.55 8.26 3.89
CA GLU A 113 -11.79 7.61 2.60
C GLU A 113 -10.84 8.13 1.51
N LEU A 114 -10.64 9.45 1.47
CA LEU A 114 -9.71 10.07 0.53
C LEU A 114 -8.27 9.65 0.84
N ALA A 115 -7.90 9.55 2.11
CA ALA A 115 -6.59 9.06 2.54
C ALA A 115 -6.30 7.65 2.01
N VAL A 116 -7.21 6.70 2.25
CA VAL A 116 -7.05 5.31 1.77
C VAL A 116 -7.02 5.25 0.24
N ARG A 117 -7.91 6.00 -0.43
CA ARG A 117 -7.93 6.06 -1.91
C ARG A 117 -6.64 6.62 -2.49
N SER A 118 -6.08 7.67 -1.87
CA SER A 118 -4.83 8.30 -2.32
C SER A 118 -3.66 7.35 -2.13
N PHE A 119 -3.62 6.66 -0.98
CA PHE A 119 -2.62 5.62 -0.72
C PHE A 119 -2.70 4.46 -1.73
N LEU A 120 -3.89 3.94 -2.02
CA LEU A 120 -4.05 2.85 -3.01
C LEU A 120 -3.68 3.32 -4.43
N THR A 121 -3.97 4.56 -4.79
CA THR A 121 -3.55 5.14 -6.07
C THR A 121 -2.02 5.21 -6.17
N TRP A 122 -1.36 5.62 -5.08
CA TRP A 122 0.09 5.62 -5.00
C TRP A 122 0.68 4.20 -5.06
N LEU A 123 0.12 3.25 -4.32
CA LEU A 123 0.57 1.86 -4.31
C LEU A 123 0.40 1.19 -5.69
N ARG A 124 -0.70 1.48 -6.40
CA ARG A 124 -0.97 1.00 -7.76
C ARG A 124 0.15 1.40 -8.74
N SER A 125 0.82 2.53 -8.54
CA SER A 125 1.92 2.98 -9.41
C SER A 125 3.13 2.03 -9.43
N TYR A 126 3.22 1.09 -8.47
CA TYR A 126 4.25 0.05 -8.47
C TYR A 126 4.03 -1.04 -9.52
N GLY A 127 2.91 -1.06 -10.25
CA GLY A 127 2.73 -1.99 -11.37
C GLY A 127 3.80 -1.88 -12.46
N THR A 128 4.56 -0.78 -12.48
CA THR A 128 5.69 -0.54 -13.40
C THR A 128 7.06 -0.58 -12.71
N LEU A 129 7.17 -1.15 -11.51
CA LEU A 129 8.41 -1.16 -10.70
C LEU A 129 9.65 -1.61 -11.46
N PHE A 130 9.52 -2.63 -12.32
CA PHE A 130 10.65 -3.18 -13.06
C PHE A 130 10.72 -2.70 -14.53
N THR A 131 9.76 -1.91 -14.98
CA THR A 131 9.62 -1.52 -16.40
C THR A 131 9.80 -0.02 -16.65
N ALA A 132 9.38 0.83 -15.72
CA ALA A 132 9.50 2.27 -15.85
C ALA A 132 10.94 2.75 -15.57
N PRO A 133 11.54 3.58 -16.45
CA PRO A 133 12.82 4.20 -16.18
C PRO A 133 12.71 5.31 -15.14
N CYS A 134 13.76 5.53 -14.36
CA CYS A 134 13.82 6.66 -13.42
C CYS A 134 13.68 8.00 -14.14
N ARG A 135 12.79 8.88 -13.66
CA ARG A 135 12.52 10.19 -14.26
C ARG A 135 13.74 11.12 -14.29
N LYS A 136 14.69 10.98 -13.35
CA LYS A 136 15.89 11.84 -13.29
C LYS A 136 17.04 11.33 -14.15
N CYS A 137 17.40 10.05 -14.05
CA CYS A 137 18.60 9.51 -14.73
C CYS A 137 18.29 8.68 -15.99
N GLY A 138 17.01 8.40 -16.29
CA GLY A 138 16.60 7.61 -17.46
C GLY A 138 16.86 6.10 -17.38
N ASN A 139 17.60 5.64 -16.37
CA ASN A 139 17.93 4.23 -16.21
C ASN A 139 16.83 3.46 -15.45
N ARG A 140 16.66 2.17 -15.80
CA ARG A 140 15.77 1.24 -15.06
C ARG A 140 16.40 0.63 -13.82
N LEU A 141 17.73 0.64 -13.74
CA LEU A 141 18.49 0.11 -12.61
C LEU A 141 19.58 1.09 -12.22
N HIS A 142 19.82 1.18 -10.91
CA HIS A 142 20.95 1.89 -10.31
C HIS A 142 21.38 1.13 -9.07
N ASN A 143 22.65 0.72 -8.99
CA ASN A 143 23.17 -0.16 -7.93
C ASN A 143 22.33 -1.44 -7.75
N ASN A 144 21.98 -2.10 -8.85
CA ASN A 144 21.13 -3.31 -8.87
C ASN A 144 19.72 -3.13 -8.28
N MET A 145 19.28 -1.88 -8.07
CA MET A 145 17.94 -1.57 -7.58
C MET A 145 17.13 -0.85 -8.65
N PRO A 146 15.85 -1.22 -8.87
CA PRO A 146 14.95 -0.43 -9.70
C PRO A 146 14.60 0.90 -9.03
N PRO A 147 13.96 1.83 -9.74
CA PRO A 147 13.41 3.03 -9.12
C PRO A 147 12.29 2.63 -8.16
N THR A 148 12.59 2.49 -6.87
CA THR A 148 11.64 2.08 -5.84
C THR A 148 10.86 3.26 -5.25
N TRP A 149 11.35 4.49 -5.39
CA TRP A 149 10.68 5.65 -4.84
C TRP A 149 9.60 6.14 -5.80
N ARG A 150 8.44 6.54 -5.25
CA ARG A 150 7.29 7.07 -5.97
C ARG A 150 6.89 8.39 -5.33
N ASP A 151 6.88 9.46 -6.11
CA ASP A 151 6.42 10.75 -5.60
C ASP A 151 4.94 10.66 -5.19
N VAL A 152 4.63 11.13 -3.99
CA VAL A 152 3.28 11.04 -3.42
C VAL A 152 2.26 11.99 -4.04
N ARG A 153 2.72 12.99 -4.83
CA ARG A 153 1.87 14.00 -5.47
C ARG A 153 1.62 13.68 -6.94
N ASN A 154 2.64 13.21 -7.65
CA ASN A 154 2.57 13.05 -9.11
C ASN A 154 2.90 11.63 -9.61
N LEU A 155 3.26 10.70 -8.71
CA LEU A 155 3.55 9.29 -8.99
C LEU A 155 4.81 9.04 -9.83
N ASP A 156 5.65 10.05 -10.01
CA ASP A 156 6.92 9.91 -10.71
C ASP A 156 7.84 8.89 -10.04
N VAL A 157 8.56 8.15 -10.89
CA VAL A 157 9.41 7.04 -10.44
C VAL A 157 10.86 7.48 -10.34
N TYR A 158 11.48 7.23 -9.19
CA TYR A 158 12.88 7.58 -8.95
C TYR A 158 13.64 6.46 -8.24
N HIS A 159 14.94 6.38 -8.49
CA HIS A 159 15.85 5.72 -7.55
C HIS A 159 15.96 6.57 -6.28
N GLU A 160 16.31 5.94 -5.15
CA GLU A 160 16.45 6.63 -3.87
C GLU A 160 17.43 7.82 -3.91
N SER A 161 18.56 7.65 -4.61
CA SER A 161 19.57 8.70 -4.82
C SER A 161 19.13 9.77 -5.82
N CYS A 162 18.05 9.52 -6.56
CA CYS A 162 17.54 10.38 -7.62
C CYS A 162 16.32 11.19 -7.22
N LYS A 163 15.84 11.07 -5.97
CA LYS A 163 14.72 11.87 -5.48
C LYS A 163 15.02 13.37 -5.57
N PRO A 164 13.99 14.22 -5.82
CA PRO A 164 14.14 15.68 -5.84
C PRO A 164 14.56 16.26 -4.49
#